data_AF-A0A965DNM6-F1
#
_entry.id   AF-A0A965DNM6-F1
#
_cell.length_a   1.000
_cell.length_b   1.000
_cell.length_c   1.000
_cell.angle_alpha   90.00
_cell.angle_beta   90.00
_cell.angle_gamma   90.00
#
_symmetry.space_group_name_H-M   'P 1'
#
loop_
_entity.id
_entity.type
_entity.pdbx_description
1 polymer ?
#
loop_
_entity_poly.entity_id
_entity_poly.type
_entity_poly.pdbx_seq_one_letter_code
_entity_poly.pdbx_strand_id
1 'polypeptide(L)'
;MNNIKFVLGFCWIFLCSLFLWVFFKNVSMTVTTLGLNGGLYLVYVLLFYKPYRAKSIEILQPSLLLITLQMMFFLFAAGVFWYDNLPFVNLLWALLVFVGVLAIQVWEQTAFLKSVEKPHK
;
A
#
# COMPACT_ATOMS: atom_id res chain seq x y z
N MET A 1 21.45 3.70 4.00
CA MET A 1 20.25 4.50 4.32
C MET A 1 19.04 3.59 4.14
N ASN A 2 18.31 3.33 5.23
CA ASN A 2 17.50 2.11 5.46
C ASN A 2 16.48 1.74 4.37
N ASN A 3 16.83 0.74 3.55
CA ASN A 3 15.89 -0.02 2.70
C ASN A 3 14.75 -0.69 3.51
N ILE A 4 14.92 -0.81 4.83
CA ILE A 4 13.99 -1.45 5.76
C ILE A 4 12.60 -0.80 5.73
N LYS A 5 12.48 0.50 5.39
CA LYS A 5 11.19 1.20 5.42
C LYS A 5 10.22 0.63 4.37
N PHE A 6 10.60 0.59 3.09
CA PHE A 6 9.77 0.02 2.01
C PHE A 6 9.49 -1.49 2.13
N VAL A 7 10.20 -2.19 3.02
CA VAL A 7 9.96 -3.61 3.28
C VAL A 7 8.74 -3.81 4.20
N LEU A 8 8.41 -2.82 5.05
CA LEU A 8 7.35 -2.96 6.05
C LEU A 8 5.96 -3.13 5.41
N GLY A 9 5.64 -2.40 4.35
CA GLY A 9 4.36 -2.57 3.67
C GLY A 9 4.27 -3.92 2.94
N PHE A 10 5.35 -4.42 2.34
CA PHE A 10 5.38 -5.77 1.77
C PHE A 10 5.21 -6.84 2.85
N CYS A 11 5.88 -6.70 4.00
CA CYS A 11 5.72 -7.60 5.13
C CYS A 11 4.29 -7.58 5.66
N TRP A 12 3.67 -6.41 5.77
CA TRP A 12 2.27 -6.28 6.19
C TRP A 12 1.32 -7.03 5.26
N ILE A 13 1.42 -6.78 3.95
CA ILE A 13 0.58 -7.46 2.94
C ILE A 13 0.79 -8.97 2.99
N PHE A 14 2.03 -9.42 3.08
CA PHE A 14 2.36 -10.84 3.12
C PHE A 14 1.81 -11.51 4.39
N LEU A 15 2.01 -10.91 5.55
CA LEU A 15 1.52 -11.43 6.83
C LEU A 15 -0.02 -11.47 6.87
N CYS A 16 -0.70 -10.41 6.43
CA CYS A 16 -2.15 -10.40 6.35
C CYS A 16 -2.67 -11.45 5.36
N SER A 17 -2.02 -11.60 4.20
CA SER A 17 -2.43 -12.60 3.20
C SER A 17 -2.23 -14.03 3.71
N LEU A 18 -1.13 -14.29 4.43
CA LEU A 18 -0.83 -15.58 5.05
C LEU A 18 -1.80 -15.87 6.20
N PHE A 19 -2.14 -14.87 7.01
CA PHE A 19 -3.19 -14.99 8.03
C PHE A 19 -4.54 -15.37 7.41
N LEU A 20 -4.95 -14.68 6.34
CA LEU A 20 -6.20 -15.01 5.64
C LEU A 20 -6.20 -16.44 5.08
N TRP A 21 -5.07 -16.88 4.53
CA TRP A 21 -4.90 -18.24 4.03
C TRP A 21 -5.05 -19.29 5.14
N VAL A 22 -4.39 -19.10 6.27
CA VAL A 22 -4.35 -20.08 7.37
C VAL A 22 -5.70 -20.18 8.09
N PHE A 23 -6.34 -19.04 8.38
CA PHE A 23 -7.57 -19.01 9.18
C PHE A 23 -8.84 -19.26 8.38
N PHE A 24 -8.98 -18.63 7.20
CA PHE A 24 -10.20 -18.71 6.40
C PHE A 24 -10.13 -19.77 5.31
N LYS A 25 -8.92 -20.27 4.98
CA LYS A 25 -8.67 -21.24 3.89
C LYS A 25 -9.30 -20.85 2.55
N ASN A 26 -9.53 -19.55 2.36
CA ASN A 26 -10.20 -19.01 1.18
C ASN A 26 -9.16 -18.45 0.21
N VAL A 27 -8.86 -19.25 -0.81
CA VAL A 27 -7.88 -18.90 -1.86
C VAL A 27 -8.24 -17.60 -2.56
N SER A 28 -9.52 -17.40 -2.87
CA SER A 28 -9.99 -16.22 -3.58
C SER A 28 -9.73 -14.95 -2.77
N MET A 29 -10.02 -14.97 -1.47
CA MET A 29 -9.75 -13.87 -0.55
C MET A 29 -8.26 -13.54 -0.43
N THR A 30 -7.40 -14.55 -0.30
CA THR A 30 -5.95 -14.38 -0.26
C THR A 30 -5.43 -13.79 -1.57
N VAL A 31 -5.87 -14.30 -2.72
CA VAL A 31 -5.44 -13.82 -4.04
C VAL A 31 -5.91 -12.39 -4.30
N THR A 32 -7.16 -12.05 -3.99
CA THR A 32 -7.66 -10.68 -4.10
C THR A 32 -6.87 -9.71 -3.24
N THR A 33 -6.63 -10.08 -1.98
CA THR A 33 -5.91 -9.22 -1.03
C THR A 33 -4.46 -9.01 -1.46
N LEU A 34 -3.77 -10.08 -1.84
CA LEU A 34 -2.36 -10.03 -2.25
C LEU A 34 -2.21 -9.34 -3.61
N GLY A 35 -3.09 -9.61 -4.56
CA GLY A 35 -3.09 -9.01 -5.90
C GLY A 35 -3.36 -7.51 -5.87
N LEU A 36 -4.47 -7.08 -5.24
CA LEU A 36 -4.82 -5.66 -5.16
C LEU A 36 -3.81 -4.88 -4.33
N ASN A 37 -3.55 -5.30 -3.09
CA ASN A 37 -2.67 -4.54 -2.21
C ASN A 37 -1.20 -4.65 -2.63
N GLY A 38 -0.76 -5.84 -3.05
CA GLY A 38 0.61 -6.05 -3.54
C GLY A 38 0.87 -5.27 -4.83
N GLY A 39 -0.07 -5.26 -5.77
CA GLY A 39 0.03 -4.48 -7.00
C GLY A 39 0.12 -2.97 -6.72
N LEU A 40 -0.80 -2.45 -5.90
CA LEU A 40 -0.81 -1.03 -5.53
C LEU A 40 0.43 -0.61 -4.75
N TYR A 41 0.90 -1.45 -3.82
CA TYR A 41 2.12 -1.18 -3.07
C TYR A 41 3.38 -1.31 -3.92
N LEU A 42 3.42 -2.21 -4.90
CA LEU A 42 4.52 -2.30 -5.85
C LEU A 42 4.63 -1.02 -6.69
N VAL A 43 3.50 -0.53 -7.22
CA VAL A 43 3.43 0.75 -7.93
C VAL A 43 3.92 1.89 -7.03
N TYR A 44 3.54 1.86 -5.75
CA TYR A 44 4.06 2.81 -4.77
C TYR A 44 5.59 2.79 -4.70
N VAL A 45 6.17 1.61 -4.44
CA VAL A 45 7.62 1.48 -4.31
C VAL A 45 8.35 1.88 -5.58
N LEU A 46 7.87 1.48 -6.76
CA LEU A 46 8.50 1.82 -8.04
C LEU A 46 8.56 3.33 -8.29
N LEU A 47 7.46 4.04 -8.02
CA LEU A 47 7.38 5.48 -8.21
C LEU A 47 8.15 6.25 -7.15
N PHE A 48 8.23 5.72 -5.93
CA PHE A 48 8.73 6.45 -4.77
C PHE A 48 10.17 6.12 -4.38
N TYR A 49 10.72 4.98 -4.83
CA TYR A 49 12.07 4.53 -4.48
C TYR A 49 13.16 5.47 -4.99
N LYS A 50 13.13 5.82 -6.29
CA LYS A 50 14.13 6.69 -6.92
C LYS A 50 14.12 8.11 -6.32
N PRO A 51 12.95 8.76 -6.17
CA PRO A 51 12.89 10.04 -5.49
C PRO A 51 13.38 9.93 -4.03
N TYR A 52 12.93 8.95 -3.26
CA TYR A 52 13.34 8.78 -1.85
C TYR A 52 14.87 8.75 -1.68
N ARG A 53 15.57 8.05 -2.59
CA ARG A 53 17.04 8.00 -2.62
C ARG A 53 17.70 9.35 -2.87
N ALA A 54 17.03 10.24 -3.60
CA ALA A 54 17.52 11.59 -3.92
C ALA A 54 17.27 12.62 -2.80
N LYS A 55 16.52 12.27 -1.73
CA LYS A 55 16.17 13.17 -0.61
C LYS A 55 15.55 14.52 -1.03
N SER A 56 14.88 14.59 -2.17
CA SER A 56 14.24 15.85 -2.60
C SER A 56 12.97 16.13 -1.80
N ILE A 57 12.74 17.40 -1.42
CA ILE A 57 11.49 17.82 -0.75
C ILE A 57 10.29 17.76 -1.72
N GLU A 58 10.55 17.89 -3.03
CA GLU A 58 9.55 17.86 -4.10
C GLU A 58 8.77 16.54 -4.21
N ILE A 59 9.17 15.54 -3.42
CA ILE A 59 8.63 14.18 -3.39
C ILE A 59 7.26 14.12 -2.70
N LEU A 60 6.93 15.12 -1.88
CA LEU A 60 5.69 15.16 -1.12
C LEU A 60 4.43 15.19 -2.01
N GLN A 61 4.44 16.03 -3.05
CA GLN A 61 3.31 16.14 -3.97
C GLN A 61 3.08 14.85 -4.80
N PRO A 62 4.12 14.22 -5.40
CA PRO A 62 4.01 12.90 -6.00
C PRO A 62 3.49 11.81 -5.06
N SER A 63 3.79 11.88 -3.75
CA SER A 63 3.32 10.85 -2.79
C SER A 63 1.83 10.96 -2.52
N LEU A 64 1.34 12.18 -2.31
CA LEU A 64 -0.08 12.44 -2.11
C LEU A 64 -0.90 12.06 -3.35
N LEU A 65 -0.37 12.36 -4.55
CA LEU A 65 -0.99 11.97 -5.81
C LEU A 65 -1.03 10.45 -5.99
N LEU A 66 0.01 9.76 -5.55
CA LEU A 66 0.12 8.30 -5.58
C LEU A 66 -0.84 7.61 -4.61
N ILE A 67 -1.01 8.14 -3.40
CA ILE A 67 -2.06 7.67 -2.47
C ILE A 67 -3.45 7.88 -3.09
N THR A 68 -3.68 9.05 -3.68
CA THR A 68 -4.95 9.36 -4.36
C THR A 68 -5.22 8.41 -5.51
N LEU A 69 -4.21 8.10 -6.32
CA LEU A 69 -4.31 7.15 -7.42
C LEU A 69 -4.59 5.73 -6.91
N GLN A 70 -3.97 5.30 -5.82
CA GLN A 70 -4.27 4.01 -5.19
C GLN A 70 -5.71 3.93 -4.69
N MET A 71 -6.23 4.99 -4.07
CA MET A 71 -7.64 5.07 -3.67
C MET A 71 -8.57 4.95 -4.88
N MET A 72 -8.25 5.62 -6.00
CA MET A 72 -9.03 5.51 -7.24
C MET A 72 -9.02 4.10 -7.81
N PHE A 73 -7.85 3.44 -7.86
CA PHE A 73 -7.75 2.04 -8.31
C PHE A 73 -8.53 1.09 -7.39
N PHE A 74 -8.50 1.32 -6.08
CA PHE A 74 -9.28 0.53 -5.14
C PHE A 74 -10.80 0.70 -5.37
N LEU A 75 -11.27 1.93 -5.58
CA LEU A 75 -12.67 2.20 -5.92
C LEU A 75 -13.08 1.59 -7.25
N PHE A 76 -12.20 1.62 -8.26
CA PHE A 76 -12.43 0.94 -9.53
C PHE A 76 -12.56 -0.58 -9.32
N ALA A 77 -11.66 -1.18 -8.55
CA ALA A 77 -11.76 -2.61 -8.19
C ALA A 77 -13.05 -2.92 -7.43
N ALA A 78 -13.49 -2.06 -6.52
CA ALA A 78 -14.79 -2.19 -5.85
C ALA A 78 -15.96 -2.16 -6.85
N GLY A 79 -15.90 -1.29 -7.87
CA GLY A 79 -16.88 -1.25 -8.96
C GLY A 79 -16.92 -2.53 -9.78
N VAL A 80 -15.76 -3.13 -10.10
CA VAL A 80 -15.68 -4.44 -10.76
C VAL A 80 -16.30 -5.54 -9.89
N PHE A 81 -15.98 -5.56 -8.60
CA PHE A 81 -16.59 -6.53 -7.67
C PHE A 81 -18.11 -6.44 -7.62
N TRP A 82 -18.64 -5.21 -7.67
CA TRP A 82 -20.08 -4.98 -7.71
C TRP A 82 -20.70 -5.46 -9.04
N TYR A 83 -20.09 -5.08 -10.17
CA TYR A 83 -20.58 -5.43 -11.50
C TYR A 83 -20.59 -6.95 -11.75
N ASP A 84 -19.53 -7.63 -11.34
CA ASP A 84 -19.36 -9.07 -11.53
C ASP A 84 -19.97 -9.93 -10.40
N ASN A 85 -20.68 -9.31 -9.44
CA ASN A 85 -21.27 -9.99 -8.27
C ASN A 85 -20.25 -10.84 -7.48
N LEU A 86 -19.02 -10.36 -7.37
CA LEU A 86 -17.96 -11.05 -6.63
C LEU A 86 -18.20 -10.98 -5.11
N PRO A 87 -17.65 -11.92 -4.32
CA PRO A 87 -17.90 -11.96 -2.88
C PRO A 87 -17.46 -10.68 -2.18
N PHE A 88 -18.42 -9.94 -1.61
CA PHE A 88 -18.16 -8.71 -0.85
C PHE A 88 -17.16 -8.91 0.30
N VAL A 89 -17.17 -10.09 0.93
CA VAL A 89 -16.25 -10.45 2.01
C VAL A 89 -14.78 -10.34 1.56
N ASN A 90 -14.47 -10.70 0.31
CA ASN A 90 -13.10 -10.58 -0.22
C ASN A 90 -12.70 -9.11 -0.36
N LEU A 91 -13.60 -8.25 -0.82
CA LEU A 91 -13.37 -6.81 -0.95
C LEU A 91 -13.20 -6.14 0.42
N LEU A 92 -13.99 -6.54 1.42
CA LEU A 92 -13.91 -6.03 2.79
C LEU A 92 -12.53 -6.31 3.40
N TRP A 93 -12.01 -7.53 3.27
CA TRP A 93 -10.67 -7.87 3.76
C TRP A 93 -9.57 -7.17 2.98
N ALA A 94 -9.72 -7.07 1.65
CA ALA A 94 -8.79 -6.30 0.83
C ALA A 94 -8.74 -4.83 1.26
N LEU A 95 -9.89 -4.22 1.64
CA LEU A 95 -9.98 -2.86 2.17
C LEU A 95 -9.27 -2.72 3.53
N LEU A 96 -9.47 -3.67 4.45
CA LEU A 96 -8.81 -3.64 5.76
C LEU A 96 -7.28 -3.67 5.62
N VAL A 97 -6.77 -4.55 4.75
CA VAL A 97 -5.34 -4.62 4.45
C VAL A 97 -4.87 -3.34 3.77
N PHE A 98 -5.66 -2.79 2.83
CA PHE A 98 -5.37 -1.55 2.13
C PHE A 98 -5.22 -0.36 3.07
N VAL A 99 -6.13 -0.19 4.03
CA VAL A 99 -6.04 0.86 5.06
C VAL A 99 -4.76 0.72 5.88
N GLY A 100 -4.38 -0.51 6.25
CA GLY A 100 -3.10 -0.76 6.94
C GLY A 100 -1.88 -0.36 6.09
N VAL A 101 -1.90 -0.68 4.79
CA VAL A 101 -0.85 -0.26 3.84
C VAL A 101 -0.78 1.26 3.74
N LEU A 102 -1.91 1.95 3.60
CA LEU A 102 -1.95 3.42 3.56
C LEU A 102 -1.38 4.03 4.84
N ALA A 103 -1.72 3.48 6.01
CA ALA A 103 -1.17 3.95 7.28
C ALA A 103 0.35 3.84 7.34
N ILE A 104 0.91 2.72 6.85
CA ILE A 104 2.36 2.52 6.74
C ILE A 104 2.98 3.53 5.77
N GLN A 105 2.39 3.71 4.58
CA GLN A 105 2.87 4.68 3.59
C GLN A 105 2.89 6.11 4.13
N VAL A 106 1.82 6.54 4.81
CA VAL A 106 1.73 7.88 5.43
C VAL A 106 2.78 8.04 6.54
N TRP A 107 2.99 7.00 7.35
CA TRP A 107 4.02 7.02 8.38
C TRP A 107 5.44 7.12 7.80
N GLU A 108 5.74 6.35 6.74
CA GLU A 108 7.01 6.40 6.03
C GLU A 108 7.28 7.80 5.46
N GLN A 109 6.27 8.40 4.82
CA GLN A 109 6.35 9.74 4.24
C GLN A 109 6.56 10.80 5.32
N THR A 110 5.83 10.73 6.42
CA THR A 110 6.00 11.66 7.56
C THR A 110 7.39 11.54 8.17
N ALA A 111 7.91 10.31 8.31
CA ALA A 111 9.25 10.07 8.82
C ALA A 111 10.34 10.55 7.84
N PHE A 112 10.07 10.48 6.53
CA PHE A 112 10.95 11.04 5.50
C PHE A 112 10.98 12.57 5.55
N LEU A 113 9.81 13.23 5.60
CA LEU A 113 9.72 14.68 5.74
C LEU A 113 10.52 15.20 6.93
N LYS A 114 10.34 14.60 8.12
CA LYS A 114 11.11 14.96 9.33
C LYS A 114 12.63 14.78 9.17
N SER A 115 13.06 13.88 8.29
CA SER A 115 14.49 13.64 8.02
C SER A 115 15.08 14.63 7.02
N VAL A 116 14.25 15.24 6.18
CA VAL A 116 14.66 16.24 5.19
C VAL A 116 14.53 17.66 5.75
N GLU A 117 13.51 17.93 6.58
CA GLU A 117 13.33 19.21 7.32
C GLU A 117 14.34 19.43 8.45
N LYS A 118 15.17 18.43 8.80
CA LYS A 118 16.34 18.62 9.67
C LYS A 118 17.63 18.69 8.85
N PRO A 119 17.91 19.79 8.10
CA PRO A 119 19.28 20.11 7.74
C PRO A 119 19.90 20.89 8.92
N HIS A 120 20.98 20.34 9.49
CA HIS A 120 21.88 20.99 10.45
C HIS A 120 21.30 21.45 11.80
N LYS A 121 21.51 20.62 12.83
CA LYS A 121 22.26 21.09 13.99
C LYS A 121 23.63 20.45 13.96
#